data_AF-A0A7L1ZN13-F1
#
_entry.id   AF-A0A7L1ZN13-F1
#
_cell.length_a   1.000
_cell.length_b   1.000
_cell.length_c   1.000
_cell.angle_alpha   90.00
_cell.angle_beta   90.00
_cell.angle_gamma   90.00
#
_symmetry.space_group_name_H-M   'P 1'
#
loop_
_entity.id
_entity.type
_entity.pdbx_description
1 polymer ?
#
loop_
_entity_poly.entity_id
_entity_poly.type
_entity_poly.pdbx_seq_one_letter_code
_entity_poly.pdbx_strand_id
1 'polypeptide(L)'
;MKQFMAMLKKNGNEHRPPTKLLNLAGQLCQELQSSSPSLEKLVEAMMGCKNKRYFLTDIHVVRACVSVYIHKGQHDAACSVLECCKAEEKEELVQLWHEIHYRRVMEKQQTDFLTPVQKFRCRKRNPPPISLCPEGLKNRNYSEEVRQQLYRFAAEVTAHPNKKQRERLAQDMNLQPIQVYNWFANYRRRQKS
;
A
#
# COMPACT_ATOMS: atom_id res chain seq x y z
N MET A 1 14.33 21.46 -16.04
CA MET A 1 14.39 21.98 -14.65
C MET A 1 14.36 23.52 -14.51
N LYS A 2 15.28 24.30 -15.13
CA LYS A 2 15.36 25.77 -14.94
C LYS A 2 14.05 26.51 -15.29
N GLN A 3 13.44 26.18 -16.42
CA GLN A 3 12.17 26.78 -16.86
C GLN A 3 11.02 26.52 -15.87
N PHE A 4 10.92 25.29 -15.35
CA PHE A 4 9.92 24.94 -14.34
C PHE A 4 10.10 25.78 -13.06
N MET A 5 11.33 25.91 -12.56
CA MET A 5 11.59 26.70 -11.35
C MET A 5 11.23 28.18 -11.52
N ALA A 6 11.48 28.75 -12.70
CA ALA A 6 11.05 30.12 -13.03
C ALA A 6 9.52 30.25 -13.05
N MET A 7 8.82 29.29 -13.65
CA MET A 7 7.35 29.26 -13.65
C MET A 7 6.78 29.07 -12.24
N LEU A 8 7.39 28.22 -11.41
CA LEU A 8 6.96 27.98 -10.04
C LEU A 8 7.10 29.27 -9.20
N LYS A 9 8.22 29.99 -9.33
CA LYS A 9 8.44 31.26 -8.65
C LYS A 9 7.44 32.33 -9.09
N LYS A 10 7.16 32.43 -10.41
CA LYS A 10 6.21 33.39 -10.96
C LYS A 10 4.78 33.16 -10.44
N ASN A 11 4.36 31.90 -10.35
CA ASN A 11 2.99 31.53 -10.01
C ASN A 11 2.82 31.14 -8.52
N GLY A 12 3.83 31.35 -7.68
CA GLY A 12 3.84 30.89 -6.28
C GLY A 12 2.76 31.53 -5.39
N ASN A 13 2.25 32.69 -5.80
CA ASN A 13 1.18 33.43 -5.09
C ASN A 13 -0.19 33.33 -5.76
N GLU A 14 -0.30 32.67 -6.92
CA GLU A 14 -1.59 32.50 -7.59
C GLU A 14 -2.47 31.53 -6.79
N HIS A 15 -3.79 31.72 -6.80
CA HIS A 15 -4.71 30.83 -6.07
C HIS A 15 -4.74 29.41 -6.66
N ARG A 16 -4.49 29.28 -7.96
CA ARG A 16 -4.43 28.01 -8.69
C ARG A 16 -3.25 28.03 -9.68
N PRO A 17 -2.33 27.07 -9.59
CA PRO A 17 -1.24 26.95 -10.56
C PRO A 17 -1.74 26.71 -11.99
N PRO A 18 -1.07 27.25 -13.02
CA PRO A 18 -1.41 26.96 -14.41
C PRO A 18 -1.29 25.46 -14.72
N THR A 19 -2.21 24.89 -15.51
CA THR A 19 -2.17 23.46 -15.91
C THR A 19 -0.84 23.07 -16.55
N LYS A 20 -0.25 23.96 -17.36
CA LYS A 20 1.07 23.74 -17.97
C LYS A 20 2.17 23.51 -16.93
N LEU A 21 2.09 24.18 -15.77
CA LEU A 21 3.03 23.98 -14.68
C LEU A 21 2.84 22.62 -14.01
N LEU A 22 1.59 22.20 -13.79
CA LEU A 22 1.25 20.91 -13.20
C LEU A 22 1.70 19.74 -14.09
N ASN A 23 1.40 19.81 -15.39
CA ASN A 23 1.82 18.78 -16.35
C ASN A 23 3.34 18.67 -16.43
N LEU A 24 4.05 19.81 -16.42
CA LEU A 24 5.51 19.82 -16.43
C LEU A 24 6.10 19.25 -15.14
N ALA A 25 5.44 19.41 -13.98
CA ALA A 25 5.85 18.77 -12.73
C ALA A 25 5.80 17.24 -12.85
N GLY A 26 4.68 16.69 -13.34
CA GLY A 26 4.51 15.25 -13.56
C GLY A 26 5.59 14.68 -14.49
N GLN A 27 5.80 15.32 -15.65
CA GLN A 27 6.83 14.94 -16.63
C GLN A 27 8.24 14.91 -16.01
N LEU A 28 8.63 15.99 -15.31
CA LEU A 28 9.94 16.05 -14.69
C LEU A 28 10.11 15.02 -13.56
N CYS A 29 9.05 14.71 -12.81
CA CYS A 29 9.08 13.66 -11.80
C CYS A 29 9.21 12.26 -12.41
N GLN A 30 8.66 12.05 -13.61
CA GLN A 30 8.76 10.78 -14.34
C GLN A 30 10.15 10.59 -14.98
N GLU A 31 10.74 11.66 -15.53
CA GLU A 31 12.05 11.63 -16.21
C GLU A 31 13.23 11.48 -15.23
N LEU A 32 13.11 12.05 -14.04
CA LEU A 32 14.20 12.03 -13.06
C LEU A 32 14.28 10.68 -12.35
N GLN A 33 15.50 10.14 -12.26
CA GLN A 33 15.76 8.91 -11.53
C GLN A 33 15.41 9.05 -10.04
N SER A 34 14.93 7.94 -9.47
CA SER A 34 14.69 7.81 -8.03
C SER A 34 15.96 8.18 -7.26
N SER A 35 15.82 9.02 -6.23
CA SER A 35 16.92 9.47 -5.35
C SER A 35 18.00 10.36 -5.99
N SER A 36 17.72 11.00 -7.14
CA SER A 36 18.66 12.01 -7.67
C SER A 36 18.58 13.35 -6.89
N PRO A 37 19.70 14.07 -6.68
CA PRO A 37 19.67 15.40 -6.04
C PRO A 37 18.76 16.41 -6.78
N SER A 38 18.58 16.23 -8.08
CA SER A 38 17.64 17.02 -8.89
C SER A 38 16.18 16.74 -8.52
N LEU A 39 15.83 15.48 -8.28
CA LEU A 39 14.49 15.08 -7.84
C LEU A 39 14.19 15.60 -6.44
N GLU A 40 15.17 15.53 -5.53
CA GLU A 40 15.02 16.08 -4.18
C GLU A 40 14.73 17.58 -4.22
N LYS A 41 15.51 18.35 -4.98
CA LYS A 41 15.29 19.79 -5.18
C LYS A 41 13.92 20.09 -5.80
N LEU A 42 13.47 19.26 -6.74
CA LEU A 42 12.16 19.40 -7.36
C LEU A 42 11.02 19.18 -6.36
N VAL A 43 11.09 18.08 -5.59
CA VAL A 43 10.11 17.75 -4.55
C VAL A 43 10.06 18.83 -3.48
N GLU A 44 11.22 19.28 -2.98
CA GLU A 44 11.30 20.36 -1.99
C GLU A 44 10.66 21.65 -2.49
N ALA A 45 10.95 22.04 -3.74
CA ALA A 45 10.37 23.23 -4.34
C ALA A 45 8.83 23.13 -4.44
N MET A 46 8.30 21.99 -4.89
CA MET A 46 6.85 21.79 -5.01
C MET A 46 6.16 21.71 -3.66
N MET A 47 6.74 20.99 -2.69
CA MET A 47 6.16 20.80 -1.35
C MET A 47 6.29 22.05 -0.47
N GLY A 48 7.25 22.92 -0.75
CA GLY A 48 7.40 24.25 -0.11
C GLY A 48 6.40 25.30 -0.61
N CYS A 49 5.66 25.03 -1.69
CA CYS A 49 4.68 25.97 -2.23
C CYS A 49 3.33 25.92 -1.49
N LYS A 50 2.65 27.08 -1.38
CA LYS A 50 1.27 27.17 -0.83
C LYS A 50 0.29 26.24 -1.57
N ASN A 51 0.53 26.06 -2.86
CA ASN A 51 -0.33 25.29 -3.77
C ASN A 51 0.04 23.81 -3.89
N LYS A 52 0.82 23.24 -2.95
CA LYS A 52 1.28 21.84 -2.99
C LYS A 52 0.16 20.81 -3.25
N ARG A 53 -1.06 21.07 -2.78
CA ARG A 53 -2.23 20.20 -2.97
C ARG A 53 -2.57 19.95 -4.44
N TYR A 54 -2.30 20.90 -5.34
CA TYR A 54 -2.55 20.73 -6.77
C TYR A 54 -1.50 19.86 -7.46
N PHE A 55 -0.28 19.78 -6.91
CA PHE A 55 0.74 18.88 -7.43
C PHE A 55 0.47 17.43 -7.00
N LEU A 56 -0.12 17.23 -5.81
CA LEU A 56 -0.50 15.92 -5.27
C LEU A 56 -1.76 15.31 -5.92
N THR A 57 -2.21 15.83 -7.06
CA THR A 57 -3.20 15.19 -7.93
C THR A 57 -2.55 14.29 -8.98
N ASP A 58 -1.26 14.48 -9.26
CA ASP A 58 -0.52 13.70 -10.25
C ASP A 58 0.26 12.57 -9.57
N ILE A 59 0.06 11.32 -10.03
CA ILE A 59 0.68 10.14 -9.44
C ILE A 59 2.21 10.14 -9.53
N HIS A 60 2.80 10.70 -10.59
CA HIS A 60 4.25 10.78 -10.75
C HIS A 60 4.86 11.71 -9.71
N VAL A 61 4.18 12.82 -9.41
CA VAL A 61 4.59 13.72 -8.33
C VAL A 61 4.47 13.03 -6.98
N VAL A 62 3.37 12.32 -6.72
CA VAL A 62 3.18 11.57 -5.47
C VAL A 62 4.28 10.52 -5.28
N ARG A 63 4.58 9.73 -6.33
CA ARG A 63 5.66 8.73 -6.32
C ARG A 63 7.03 9.36 -6.05
N ALA A 64 7.34 10.47 -6.71
CA ALA A 64 8.57 11.21 -6.49
C ALA A 64 8.69 11.69 -5.04
N CYS A 65 7.62 12.26 -4.48
CA CYS A 65 7.59 12.71 -3.08
C CYS A 65 7.84 11.53 -2.13
N VAL A 66 7.12 10.42 -2.30
CA VAL A 66 7.28 9.21 -1.47
C VAL A 66 8.71 8.67 -1.56
N SER A 67 9.26 8.56 -2.77
CA SER A 67 10.62 8.07 -3.01
C SER A 67 11.67 8.94 -2.29
N VAL A 68 11.59 10.27 -2.44
CA VAL A 68 12.50 11.22 -1.77
C VAL A 68 12.38 11.13 -0.24
N TYR A 69 11.15 11.07 0.29
CA TYR A 69 10.96 10.99 1.75
C TYR A 69 11.44 9.66 2.34
N ILE A 70 11.23 8.54 1.64
CA ILE A 70 11.80 7.24 2.04
C ILE A 70 13.33 7.31 2.06
N HIS A 71 13.96 7.86 1.01
CA HIS A 71 15.42 7.99 0.94
C HIS A 71 16.01 8.81 2.09
N LYS A 72 15.26 9.81 2.57
CA LYS A 72 15.63 10.66 3.72
C LYS A 72 15.26 10.05 5.08
N GLY A 73 14.70 8.83 5.13
CA GLY A 73 14.19 8.21 6.36
C GLY A 73 12.95 8.88 6.96
N GLN A 74 12.29 9.76 6.20
CA GLN A 74 11.14 10.55 6.62
C GLN A 74 9.82 9.82 6.34
N HIS A 75 9.65 8.62 6.89
CA HIS A 75 8.49 7.75 6.61
C HIS A 75 7.15 8.39 6.96
N ASP A 76 7.07 9.12 8.07
CA ASP A 76 5.83 9.78 8.50
C ASP A 76 5.42 10.91 7.54
N ALA A 77 6.40 11.60 6.93
CA ALA A 77 6.14 12.59 5.89
C ALA A 77 5.64 11.91 4.60
N ALA A 78 6.21 10.75 4.23
CA ALA A 78 5.74 9.97 3.09
C ALA A 78 4.29 9.49 3.28
N CYS A 79 3.93 9.01 4.48
CA CYS A 79 2.54 8.66 4.81
C CYS A 79 1.61 9.88 4.69
N SER A 80 2.03 11.03 5.25
CA SER A 80 1.25 12.27 5.20
C SER A 80 0.96 12.74 3.76
N VAL A 81 1.91 12.55 2.84
CA VAL A 81 1.69 12.83 1.41
C VAL A 81 0.57 11.97 0.84
N LEU A 82 0.59 10.67 1.09
CA LEU A 82 -0.43 9.74 0.59
C LEU A 82 -1.81 10.01 1.20
N GLU A 83 -1.87 10.34 2.49
CA GLU A 83 -3.12 10.66 3.17
C GLU A 83 -3.81 11.91 2.60
N CYS A 84 -3.03 12.88 2.12
CA CYS A 84 -3.51 14.16 1.60
C CYS A 84 -3.63 14.21 0.07
N CYS A 85 -3.14 13.20 -0.65
CA CYS A 85 -3.13 13.20 -2.11
C CYS A 85 -4.54 13.03 -2.69
N LYS A 86 -4.71 13.50 -3.93
CA LYS A 86 -5.96 13.38 -4.69
C LYS A 86 -5.76 12.65 -6.01
N ALA A 87 -4.67 11.90 -6.15
CA ALA A 87 -4.42 11.04 -7.30
C ALA A 87 -5.50 9.93 -7.39
N GLU A 88 -5.82 9.55 -8.62
CA GLU A 88 -6.94 8.65 -8.94
C GLU A 88 -6.53 7.18 -8.89
N GLU A 89 -5.24 6.89 -9.04
CA GLU A 89 -4.62 5.57 -9.14
C GLU A 89 -4.55 4.85 -7.79
N LYS A 90 -5.72 4.49 -7.23
CA LYS A 90 -5.85 3.91 -5.89
C LYS A 90 -4.99 2.68 -5.65
N GLU A 91 -4.88 1.79 -6.63
CA GLU A 91 -4.06 0.58 -6.51
C GLU A 91 -2.57 0.91 -6.31
N GLU A 92 -2.06 1.88 -7.05
CA GLU A 92 -0.66 2.31 -6.95
C GLU A 92 -0.40 3.05 -5.64
N LEU A 93 -1.34 3.89 -5.18
CA LEU A 93 -1.22 4.56 -3.88
C LEU A 93 -1.17 3.55 -2.71
N VAL A 94 -1.95 2.48 -2.78
CA VAL A 94 -1.90 1.38 -1.80
C VAL A 94 -0.56 0.63 -1.87
N GLN A 95 0.02 0.47 -3.05
CA GLN A 95 1.36 -0.11 -3.19
C GLN A 95 2.43 0.78 -2.56
N LEU A 96 2.37 2.11 -2.77
CA LEU A 96 3.28 3.07 -2.14
C LEU A 96 3.15 3.06 -0.61
N TRP A 97 1.93 2.99 -0.07
CA TRP A 97 1.70 2.83 1.36
C TRP A 97 2.42 1.60 1.93
N HIS A 98 2.28 0.45 1.26
CA HIS A 98 2.97 -0.75 1.66
C HIS A 98 4.50 -0.60 1.58
N GLU A 99 5.02 0.05 0.55
CA GLU A 99 6.46 0.26 0.37
C GLU A 99 7.06 1.12 1.50
N ILE A 100 6.39 2.22 1.89
CA ILE A 100 6.82 3.06 3.02
C ILE A 100 6.98 2.21 4.28
N HIS A 101 5.97 1.40 4.61
CA HIS A 101 6.02 0.56 5.81
C HIS A 101 7.02 -0.60 5.70
N TYR A 102 7.26 -1.14 4.49
CA TYR A 102 8.31 -2.13 4.29
C TYR A 102 9.69 -1.52 4.56
N ARG A 103 9.97 -0.35 3.99
CA ARG A 103 11.23 0.38 4.18
C ARG A 103 11.47 0.73 5.63
N ARG A 104 10.47 1.23 6.34
CA ARG A 104 10.54 1.49 7.79
C ARG A 104 10.89 0.24 8.61
N VAL A 105 10.34 -0.92 8.25
CA VAL A 105 10.65 -2.19 8.95
C VAL A 105 12.04 -2.70 8.60
N MET A 106 12.43 -2.60 7.32
CA MET A 106 13.77 -2.95 6.81
C MET A 106 14.86 -2.16 7.54
N GLU A 107 14.71 -0.83 7.64
CA GLU A 107 15.63 0.04 8.38
C GLU A 107 15.72 -0.34 9.85
N LYS A 108 14.57 -0.56 10.52
CA LYS A 108 14.54 -0.97 11.93
C LYS A 108 15.23 -2.31 12.17
N GLN A 109 15.14 -3.23 11.22
CA GLN A 109 15.74 -4.57 11.31
C GLN A 109 17.14 -4.64 10.67
N GLN A 110 17.65 -3.53 10.12
CA GLN A 110 18.91 -3.47 9.39
C GLN A 110 19.02 -4.57 8.31
N THR A 111 17.98 -4.70 7.49
CA THR A 111 17.90 -5.71 6.43
C THR A 111 17.39 -5.09 5.14
N ASP A 112 17.90 -5.55 4.00
CA ASP A 112 17.50 -5.06 2.69
C ASP A 112 16.27 -5.80 2.12
N PHE A 113 15.77 -6.83 2.83
CA PHE A 113 14.68 -7.66 2.33
C PHE A 113 13.71 -8.10 3.43
N LEU A 114 12.43 -8.23 3.07
CA LEU A 114 11.38 -8.82 3.91
C LEU A 114 10.79 -10.05 3.24
N THR A 115 10.76 -11.16 3.97
CA THR A 115 10.08 -12.39 3.57
C THR A 115 8.59 -12.14 3.30
N PRO A 116 7.92 -12.98 2.50
CA PRO A 116 6.48 -12.87 2.26
C PRO A 116 5.64 -12.81 3.55
N VAL A 117 6.05 -13.55 4.59
CA VAL A 117 5.39 -13.55 5.90
C VAL A 117 5.59 -12.22 6.64
N GLN A 118 6.80 -11.65 6.61
CA GLN A 118 7.06 -10.34 7.19
C GLN A 118 6.28 -9.24 6.46
N LYS A 119 6.26 -9.24 5.12
CA LYS A 119 5.43 -8.30 4.34
C LYS A 119 3.95 -8.43 4.67
N PHE A 120 3.44 -9.67 4.79
CA PHE A 120 2.05 -9.90 5.23
C PHE A 120 1.77 -9.32 6.61
N ARG A 121 2.64 -9.59 7.61
CA ARG A 121 2.49 -9.05 8.98
C ARG A 121 2.57 -7.52 8.99
N CYS A 122 3.45 -6.94 8.18
CA CYS A 122 3.60 -5.50 8.06
C CYS A 122 2.31 -4.85 7.52
N ARG A 123 1.74 -5.37 6.42
CA ARG A 123 0.45 -4.88 5.88
C ARG A 123 -0.70 -5.02 6.87
N LYS A 124 -0.74 -6.14 7.61
CA LYS A 124 -1.77 -6.37 8.63
C LYS A 124 -1.68 -5.37 9.77
N ARG A 125 -0.47 -4.98 10.18
CA ARG A 125 -0.24 -4.01 11.25
C ARG A 125 -0.48 -2.56 10.81
N ASN A 126 -0.21 -2.27 9.53
CA ASN A 126 -0.29 -0.93 8.96
C ASN A 126 -1.28 -0.90 7.78
N PRO A 127 -2.60 -1.03 8.05
CA PRO A 127 -3.59 -0.99 6.98
C PRO A 127 -3.58 0.39 6.29
N PRO A 128 -3.80 0.46 4.96
CA PRO A 128 -3.97 1.74 4.28
C PRO A 128 -5.13 2.55 4.87
N PRO A 129 -5.01 3.88 4.94
CA PRO A 129 -6.07 4.75 5.42
C PRO A 129 -7.27 4.76 4.47
N ILE A 130 -8.44 5.14 4.99
CA ILE A 130 -9.72 5.19 4.26
C ILE A 130 -9.63 6.10 3.01
N SER A 131 -8.78 7.14 3.05
CA SER A 131 -8.54 8.02 1.89
C SER A 131 -7.95 7.29 0.66
N LEU A 132 -7.19 6.22 0.90
CA LEU A 132 -6.60 5.38 -0.15
C LEU A 132 -7.49 4.18 -0.48
N CYS A 133 -8.20 3.63 0.50
CA CYS A 133 -9.06 2.46 0.34
C CYS A 133 -10.41 2.66 1.06
N PRO A 134 -11.39 3.30 0.39
CA PRO A 134 -12.69 3.64 1.00
C PRO A 134 -13.49 2.40 1.43
N GLU A 135 -13.39 1.32 0.66
CA GLU A 135 -14.05 0.03 0.93
C GLU A 135 -13.38 -0.74 2.08
N GLY A 136 -12.24 -0.25 2.58
CA GLY A 136 -11.41 -0.94 3.56
C GLY A 136 -10.71 -2.17 2.99
N LEU A 137 -9.77 -2.72 3.76
CA LEU A 137 -9.15 -3.99 3.40
C LEU A 137 -10.21 -5.10 3.45
N LYS A 138 -10.40 -5.82 2.34
CA LYS A 138 -11.26 -7.00 2.29
C LYS A 138 -10.98 -7.92 3.48
N ASN A 139 -12.00 -8.21 4.26
CA ASN A 139 -11.89 -9.11 5.40
C ASN A 139 -11.53 -10.51 4.88
N ARG A 140 -10.31 -10.97 5.19
CA ARG A 140 -9.82 -12.29 4.76
C ARG A 140 -10.29 -13.42 5.67
N ASN A 141 -10.99 -13.09 6.75
CA ASN A 141 -11.53 -14.10 7.65
C ASN A 141 -12.80 -14.68 7.03
N TYR A 142 -12.97 -15.99 7.22
CA TYR A 142 -14.24 -16.64 6.91
C TYR A 142 -15.37 -16.06 7.76
N SER A 143 -16.58 -16.07 7.21
CA SER A 143 -17.79 -15.71 7.96
C SER A 143 -17.93 -16.60 9.19
N GLU A 144 -18.74 -16.15 10.16
CA GLU A 144 -18.97 -16.93 11.38
C GLU A 144 -19.57 -18.30 11.05
N GLU A 145 -20.50 -18.36 10.10
CA GLU A 145 -21.16 -19.61 9.67
C GLU A 145 -20.15 -20.61 9.12
N VAL A 146 -19.29 -20.17 8.19
CA VAL A 146 -18.23 -21.00 7.60
C VAL A 146 -17.26 -21.49 8.67
N ARG A 147 -16.88 -20.62 9.63
CA ARG A 147 -15.99 -21.02 10.73
C ARG A 147 -16.66 -22.10 11.58
N GLN A 148 -17.92 -21.93 11.95
CA GLN A 148 -18.65 -22.90 12.77
C GLN A 148 -18.77 -24.25 12.06
N GLN A 149 -19.11 -24.28 10.77
CA GLN A 149 -19.19 -25.52 10.01
C GLN A 149 -17.84 -26.25 9.92
N LEU A 150 -16.74 -25.53 9.67
CA LEU A 150 -15.40 -26.12 9.65
C LEU A 150 -15.00 -26.69 11.02
N TYR A 151 -15.30 -25.98 12.11
CA TYR A 151 -15.06 -26.48 13.48
C TYR A 151 -15.91 -27.70 13.81
N ARG A 152 -17.21 -27.68 13.50
CA ARG A 152 -18.11 -28.84 13.71
C ARG A 152 -17.61 -30.06 12.97
N PHE A 153 -17.27 -29.93 11.68
CA PHE A 153 -16.73 -31.05 10.91
C PHE A 153 -15.41 -31.58 11.51
N ALA A 154 -14.52 -30.69 11.96
CA ALA A 154 -13.26 -31.08 12.57
C ALA A 154 -13.44 -31.86 13.88
N ALA A 155 -14.45 -31.49 14.68
CA ALA A 155 -14.76 -32.10 15.97
C ALA A 155 -15.57 -33.39 15.84
N GLU A 156 -16.58 -33.42 14.97
CA GLU A 156 -17.56 -34.50 14.87
C GLU A 156 -17.16 -35.56 13.84
N VAL A 157 -16.40 -35.20 12.80
CA VAL A 157 -16.07 -36.10 11.68
C VAL A 157 -14.59 -36.41 11.65
N THR A 158 -13.74 -35.43 11.31
CA THR A 158 -12.28 -35.61 11.25
C THR A 158 -11.51 -34.30 11.07
N ALA A 159 -10.35 -34.21 11.70
CA ALA A 159 -9.36 -33.15 11.44
C ALA A 159 -8.50 -33.39 10.18
N HIS A 160 -8.63 -34.54 9.52
CA HIS A 160 -7.86 -34.96 8.34
C HIS A 160 -8.77 -35.30 7.14
N PRO A 161 -9.56 -34.35 6.62
CA PRO A 161 -10.48 -34.63 5.52
C PRO A 161 -9.71 -35.06 4.26
N ASN A 162 -10.19 -36.13 3.62
CA ASN A 162 -9.68 -36.60 2.34
C ASN A 162 -10.09 -35.67 1.18
N LYS A 163 -9.60 -35.92 -0.05
CA LYS A 163 -9.88 -35.06 -1.21
C LYS A 163 -11.38 -34.83 -1.44
N LYS A 164 -12.18 -35.91 -1.44
CA LYS A 164 -13.63 -35.87 -1.67
C LYS A 164 -14.37 -35.10 -0.59
N GLN A 165 -13.98 -35.25 0.68
CA GLN A 165 -14.55 -34.49 1.79
C GLN A 165 -14.22 -33.00 1.68
N ARG A 166 -12.98 -32.65 1.30
CA ARG A 166 -12.58 -31.25 1.10
C ARG A 166 -13.34 -30.59 -0.04
N GLU A 167 -13.54 -31.30 -1.15
CA GLU A 167 -14.30 -30.80 -2.31
C GLU A 167 -15.76 -30.53 -1.95
N ARG A 168 -16.40 -31.45 -1.22
CA ARG A 168 -17.78 -31.26 -0.72
C ARG A 168 -17.90 -30.07 0.22
N LEU A 169 -17.04 -30.01 1.25
CA LEU A 169 -16.99 -28.88 2.17
C LEU A 169 -16.79 -27.55 1.43
N ALA A 170 -15.89 -27.54 0.45
CA ALA A 170 -15.63 -26.35 -0.35
C ALA A 170 -16.89 -25.92 -1.12
N GLN A 171 -17.60 -26.86 -1.74
CA GLN A 171 -18.86 -26.59 -2.44
C GLN A 171 -19.94 -26.06 -1.49
N ASP A 172 -20.16 -26.72 -0.34
CA ASP A 172 -21.22 -26.36 0.62
C ASP A 172 -21.02 -24.95 1.21
N MET A 173 -19.77 -24.53 1.40
CA MET A 173 -19.40 -23.25 1.99
C MET A 173 -19.03 -22.17 0.96
N ASN A 174 -19.19 -22.45 -0.34
CA ASN A 174 -18.74 -21.58 -1.43
C ASN A 174 -17.27 -21.13 -1.28
N LEU A 175 -16.41 -22.08 -0.91
CA LEU A 175 -14.97 -21.92 -0.80
C LEU A 175 -14.25 -22.66 -1.92
N GLN A 176 -12.98 -22.32 -2.12
CA GLN A 176 -12.07 -23.12 -2.93
C GLN A 176 -11.54 -24.32 -2.12
N PRO A 177 -11.34 -25.51 -2.72
CA PRO A 177 -10.80 -26.67 -2.01
C PRO A 177 -9.48 -26.40 -1.29
N ILE A 178 -8.63 -25.52 -1.85
CA ILE A 178 -7.37 -25.10 -1.23
C ILE A 178 -7.58 -24.27 0.05
N GLN A 179 -8.66 -23.50 0.15
CA GLN A 179 -9.02 -22.74 1.35
C GLN A 179 -9.39 -23.69 2.50
N VAL A 180 -10.21 -24.71 2.21
CA VAL A 180 -10.56 -25.77 3.17
C VAL A 180 -9.30 -26.54 3.60
N TYR A 181 -8.46 -26.96 2.64
CA TYR A 181 -7.19 -27.61 2.93
C TYR A 181 -6.32 -26.78 3.90
N ASN A 182 -6.12 -25.50 3.59
CA ASN A 182 -5.30 -24.59 4.39
C ASN A 182 -5.89 -24.39 5.80
N TRP A 183 -7.21 -24.30 5.93
CA TRP A 183 -7.87 -24.19 7.23
C TRP A 183 -7.59 -25.43 8.09
N PHE A 184 -7.79 -26.64 7.58
CA PHE A 184 -7.53 -27.86 8.35
C PHE A 184 -6.05 -28.05 8.67
N ALA A 185 -5.15 -27.67 7.75
CA ALA A 185 -3.71 -27.68 8.01
C ALA A 185 -3.33 -26.73 9.17
N ASN A 186 -3.92 -25.54 9.20
CA ASN A 186 -3.72 -24.57 10.28
C ASN A 186 -4.36 -25.03 11.60
N TYR A 187 -5.58 -25.59 11.54
CA TYR A 187 -6.29 -26.13 12.70
C TYR A 187 -5.43 -27.18 13.42
N ARG A 188 -4.93 -28.18 12.69
CA ARG A 188 -4.06 -29.21 13.27
C ARG A 188 -2.75 -28.67 13.83
N ARG A 189 -2.14 -27.66 13.17
CA ARG A 189 -0.94 -27.00 13.69
C ARG A 189 -1.18 -26.32 15.03
N ARG A 190 -2.36 -25.72 15.22
CA ARG A 190 -2.74 -25.06 16.48
C ARG A 190 -3.05 -26.05 17.61
N GLN A 191 -3.61 -27.22 17.30
CA GLN A 191 -3.89 -28.25 18.30
C GLN A 191 -2.63 -28.94 18.86
N LYS A 192 -1.49 -28.82 18.15
CA LYS A 192 -0.20 -29.38 18.56
C LYS A 192 0.69 -28.40 19.33
N SER A 193 0.29 -27.13 19.40
CA SER A 193 1.02 -26.04 20.04
C SER A 193 0.42 -25.75 21.40
#